data_AF-A0A7X6UKK5-F1
#
_entry.id   AF-A0A7X6UKK5-F1
#
_cell.length_a   1.000
_cell.length_b   1.000
_cell.length_c   1.000
_cell.angle_alpha   90.00
_cell.angle_beta   90.00
_cell.angle_gamma   90.00
#
_symmetry.space_group_name_H-M   'P 1'
#
loop_
_entity.id
_entity.type
_entity.pdbx_description
1 polymer ?
#
loop_
_entity_poly.entity_id
_entity_poly.type
_entity_poly.pdbx_seq_one_letter_code
_entity_poly.pdbx_strand_id
1 'polypeptide(L)'
;MIMVIIIWQLLAWLLKLPIIPEPLAVLVNLGQIFADKISTHLWYSLGRIIMGLAIAVIIGVPTGFLMGYFEKIDKVLSPLVYFTYPIPKIALLPIIMLLFGLGEASKLIMIVLIVIFQIIITSRDAVKAIPQEVFRSLQSLGAGKRHMFTEIIIPASMGEVLTSARLALGTAISILFFTETFGTEFGMGYFIMDAWMRVNYLDMYGGIVVLSLMGFVLFTMVDMIERKFSAWR
;
A
#
# COMPACT_ATOMS: atom_id res chain seq x y z
N MET A 1 5.48 -4.85 -20.66
CA MET A 1 4.85 -6.19 -20.51
C MET A 1 5.35 -7.20 -21.55
N ILE A 2 5.28 -6.93 -22.86
CA ILE A 2 5.70 -7.88 -23.90
C ILE A 2 7.15 -8.35 -23.73
N MET A 3 8.08 -7.43 -23.46
CA MET A 3 9.49 -7.77 -23.21
C MET A 3 9.69 -8.75 -22.04
N VAL A 4 8.90 -8.61 -20.96
CA VAL A 4 8.98 -9.50 -19.78
C VAL A 4 8.51 -10.91 -20.14
N ILE A 5 7.43 -11.02 -20.92
CA ILE A 5 6.90 -12.32 -21.39
C ILE A 5 7.91 -13.00 -22.31
N ILE A 6 8.54 -12.26 -23.23
CA ILE A 6 9.55 -12.80 -24.14
C ILE A 6 10.76 -13.32 -23.35
N ILE A 7 11.26 -12.55 -22.38
CA ILE A 7 12.38 -12.97 -21.53
C ILE A 7 12.01 -14.24 -20.75
N TRP A 8 10.82 -14.29 -20.15
CA TRP A 8 10.37 -15.46 -19.41
C TRP A 8 10.23 -16.69 -20.31
N GLN A 9 9.65 -16.55 -21.51
CA GLN A 9 9.56 -17.64 -22.49
C GLN A 9 10.94 -18.16 -22.89
N LEU A 10 11.89 -17.26 -23.18
CA LEU A 10 13.27 -17.62 -23.54
C LEU A 10 13.97 -18.38 -22.40
N LEU A 11 13.80 -17.93 -21.16
CA LEU A 11 14.38 -18.60 -19.99
C LEU A 11 13.75 -19.98 -19.77
N ALA A 12 12.43 -20.12 -19.92
CA ALA A 12 11.74 -21.40 -19.80
C ALA A 12 12.27 -22.41 -20.84
N TRP A 13 12.44 -21.98 -22.09
CA TRP A 13 12.98 -22.82 -23.17
C TRP A 13 14.45 -23.17 -23.01
N LEU A 14 15.27 -22.22 -22.56
CA LEU A 14 16.72 -22.41 -22.43
C LEU A 14 17.06 -23.32 -21.23
N LEU A 15 16.39 -23.10 -20.10
CA LEU A 15 16.73 -23.78 -18.85
C LEU A 15 16.00 -25.12 -18.68
N LYS A 16 14.79 -25.28 -19.26
CA LYS A 16 13.95 -26.49 -19.15
C LYS A 16 13.80 -27.01 -17.72
N LEU A 17 13.86 -26.11 -16.74
CA LEU A 17 13.73 -26.43 -15.33
C LEU A 17 12.24 -26.39 -14.92
N PRO A 18 11.75 -27.35 -14.12
CA PRO A 18 10.37 -27.34 -13.62
C PRO A 18 10.00 -26.06 -12.85
N ILE A 19 11.00 -25.39 -12.25
CA ILE A 19 10.84 -24.15 -11.49
C ILE A 19 10.52 -22.92 -12.37
N ILE A 20 10.72 -23.02 -13.69
CA ILE A 20 10.42 -21.94 -14.65
C ILE A 20 9.40 -22.49 -15.66
N PRO A 21 8.11 -22.57 -15.28
CA PRO A 21 7.08 -23.04 -16.19
C PRO A 21 6.91 -22.09 -17.38
N GLU A 22 6.35 -22.61 -18.47
CA GLU A 22 6.03 -21.79 -19.64
C GLU A 22 4.92 -20.79 -19.31
N PRO A 23 5.05 -19.50 -19.70
CA PRO A 23 4.03 -18.48 -19.48
C PRO A 23 2.63 -18.89 -19.94
N LEU A 24 2.54 -19.57 -21.09
CA LEU A 24 1.25 -20.03 -21.63
C LEU A 24 0.63 -21.12 -20.76
N ALA A 25 1.43 -22.06 -20.24
CA ALA A 25 0.95 -23.09 -19.32
C ALA A 25 0.42 -22.47 -18.01
N VAL A 26 1.08 -21.43 -17.50
CA VAL A 26 0.62 -20.70 -16.32
C VAL A 26 -0.73 -20.02 -16.58
N LEU A 27 -0.90 -19.37 -17.74
CA LEU A 27 -2.16 -18.71 -18.09
C LEU A 27 -3.32 -19.70 -18.27
N VAL A 28 -3.06 -20.85 -18.90
CA VAL A 28 -4.07 -21.91 -19.06
C VAL A 28 -4.46 -22.48 -17.69
N ASN A 29 -3.49 -22.81 -16.84
CA ASN A 29 -3.74 -23.29 -15.48
C ASN A 29 -4.52 -22.25 -14.68
N LEU A 30 -4.14 -20.97 -14.79
CA LEU A 30 -4.81 -19.87 -14.12
C LEU A 30 -6.29 -19.82 -14.49
N GLY A 31 -6.63 -19.91 -15.78
CA GLY A 31 -8.02 -19.94 -16.24
C GLY A 31 -8.86 -21.08 -15.65
N GLN A 32 -8.24 -22.21 -15.31
CA GLN A 32 -8.89 -23.36 -14.70
C GLN A 32 -9.10 -23.19 -13.19
N ILE A 33 -8.09 -22.69 -12.48
CA ILE A 33 -8.10 -22.63 -11.00
C ILE A 33 -8.62 -21.29 -10.45
N PHE A 34 -8.80 -20.28 -11.29
CA PHE A 34 -9.11 -18.93 -10.83
C PHE A 34 -10.40 -18.86 -10.03
N ALA A 35 -11.50 -19.37 -10.61
CA ALA A 35 -12.82 -19.29 -9.98
C ALA A 35 -12.88 -20.09 -8.66
N ASP A 36 -12.36 -21.31 -8.68
CA ASP A 36 -12.55 -22.27 -7.59
C ASP A 36 -11.55 -22.12 -6.45
N LYS A 37 -10.31 -21.70 -6.75
CA LYS A 37 -9.22 -21.64 -5.77
C LYS A 37 -8.78 -20.21 -5.49
N ILE A 38 -8.42 -19.43 -6.52
CA ILE A 38 -7.72 -18.15 -6.32
C ILE A 38 -8.65 -17.00 -5.93
N SER A 39 -9.89 -16.99 -6.45
CA SER A 39 -10.83 -15.87 -6.31
C SER A 39 -11.02 -15.44 -4.85
N THR A 40 -11.22 -16.40 -3.94
CA THR A 40 -11.38 -16.13 -2.51
C THR A 40 -10.12 -15.50 -1.92
N HIS A 41 -8.93 -16.07 -2.18
CA HIS A 41 -7.66 -15.52 -1.69
C HIS A 41 -7.43 -14.08 -2.17
N LEU A 42 -7.77 -13.79 -3.43
CA LEU A 42 -7.69 -12.46 -4.01
C LEU A 42 -8.56 -11.46 -3.27
N TRP A 43 -9.82 -11.80 -2.97
CA TRP A 43 -10.74 -10.90 -2.27
C TRP A 43 -10.29 -10.58 -0.84
N TYR A 44 -9.76 -11.56 -0.11
CA TYR A 44 -9.19 -11.33 1.22
C TYR A 44 -8.00 -10.37 1.17
N SER A 45 -7.05 -10.60 0.26
CA SER A 45 -5.89 -9.72 0.09
C SER A 45 -6.28 -8.30 -0.32
N LEU A 46 -7.21 -8.18 -1.26
CA LEU A 46 -7.72 -6.89 -1.72
C LEU A 46 -8.40 -6.13 -0.59
N GLY A 47 -9.28 -6.79 0.17
CA GLY A 47 -9.95 -6.22 1.32
C GLY A 47 -8.97 -5.72 2.39
N ARG A 48 -7.95 -6.52 2.71
CA ARG A 48 -6.90 -6.16 3.69
C ARG A 48 -6.11 -4.93 3.28
N ILE A 49 -5.70 -4.83 2.01
CA ILE A 49 -4.99 -3.65 1.50
C ILE A 49 -5.89 -2.42 1.55
N ILE A 50 -7.13 -2.51 1.06
CA ILE A 50 -8.04 -1.37 1.01
C ILE A 50 -8.35 -0.87 2.43
N MET A 51 -8.67 -1.79 3.36
CA MET A 51 -8.95 -1.43 4.76
C MET A 51 -7.72 -0.84 5.45
N GLY A 52 -6.54 -1.47 5.30
CA GLY A 52 -5.31 -1.00 5.92
C GLY A 52 -4.90 0.38 5.40
N LEU A 53 -4.99 0.61 4.08
CA LEU A 53 -4.72 1.91 3.48
C LEU A 53 -5.75 2.96 3.92
N ALA A 54 -7.04 2.62 3.93
CA ALA A 54 -8.09 3.55 4.37
C ALA A 54 -7.88 4.00 5.81
N ILE A 55 -7.60 3.07 6.73
CA ILE A 55 -7.29 3.39 8.13
C ILE A 55 -6.04 4.28 8.22
N ALA A 56 -4.98 3.95 7.48
CA ALA A 56 -3.74 4.72 7.48
C ALA A 56 -3.93 6.13 6.92
N VAL A 57 -4.77 6.32 5.89
CA VAL A 57 -5.11 7.64 5.33
C VAL A 57 -5.96 8.44 6.33
N ILE A 58 -7.01 7.83 6.88
CA ILE A 58 -7.94 8.48 7.82
C ILE A 58 -7.20 8.99 9.08
N ILE A 59 -6.18 8.27 9.55
CA ILE A 59 -5.40 8.68 10.72
C ILE A 59 -4.21 9.55 10.30
N GLY A 60 -3.45 9.10 9.29
CA GLY A 60 -2.18 9.69 8.92
C GLY A 60 -2.31 11.08 8.28
N VAL A 61 -3.33 11.32 7.45
CA VAL A 61 -3.53 12.62 6.81
C VAL A 61 -3.87 13.71 7.84
N PRO A 62 -4.86 13.53 8.73
CA PRO A 62 -5.12 14.50 9.79
C PRO A 62 -3.91 14.74 10.70
N THR A 63 -3.21 13.68 11.13
CA THR A 63 -2.01 13.82 11.97
C THR A 63 -0.92 14.61 11.23
N GLY A 64 -0.65 14.29 9.97
CA GLY A 64 0.31 15.00 9.14
C GLY A 64 -0.06 16.47 8.94
N PHE A 65 -1.33 16.77 8.63
CA PHE A 65 -1.79 18.16 8.48
C PHE A 65 -1.70 18.95 9.79
N LEU A 66 -2.04 18.34 10.92
CA LEU A 66 -1.88 18.96 12.24
C LEU A 66 -0.41 19.26 12.56
N MET A 67 0.50 18.33 12.25
CA MET A 67 1.95 18.54 12.39
C MET A 67 2.45 19.62 11.41
N GLY A 68 1.91 19.69 10.20
CA GLY A 68 2.32 20.68 9.22
C GLY A 68 1.87 22.10 9.58
N TYR A 69 0.66 22.24 10.11
CA TYR A 69 0.06 23.53 10.42
C TYR A 69 0.42 24.06 11.83
N PHE A 70 0.51 23.19 12.84
CA PHE A 70 0.80 23.59 14.22
C PHE A 70 2.21 23.22 14.64
N GLU A 71 3.10 24.22 14.72
CA GLU A 71 4.50 24.04 15.12
C GLU A 71 4.66 23.36 16.49
N LYS A 72 3.73 23.58 17.43
CA LYS A 72 3.73 22.90 18.73
C LYS A 72 3.52 21.38 18.61
N ILE A 73 2.59 20.97 17.74
CA ILE A 73 2.30 19.55 17.50
C ILE A 73 3.49 18.91 16.78
N ASP A 74 4.06 19.63 15.81
CA ASP A 74 5.27 19.20 15.11
C ASP A 74 6.44 18.93 16.05
N LYS A 75 6.74 19.86 16.97
CA LYS A 75 7.84 19.72 17.94
C LYS A 75 7.70 18.49 18.83
N VAL A 76 6.46 18.11 19.17
CA VAL A 76 6.18 16.95 20.04
C VAL A 76 6.18 15.63 19.27
N LEU A 77 5.52 15.59 18.10
CA LEU A 77 5.35 14.35 17.34
C LEU A 77 6.51 14.04 16.40
N SER A 78 7.23 15.04 15.89
CA SER A 78 8.34 14.80 14.96
C SER A 78 9.41 13.88 15.53
N PRO A 79 9.93 14.06 16.76
CA PRO A 79 10.91 13.14 17.34
C PRO A 79 10.40 11.69 17.39
N LEU A 80 9.13 11.48 17.73
CA LEU A 80 8.52 10.16 17.78
C LEU A 80 8.44 9.53 16.38
N VAL A 81 7.99 10.29 15.38
CA VAL A 81 7.90 9.85 13.99
C VAL A 81 9.29 9.52 13.44
N TYR A 82 10.28 10.39 13.63
CA TYR A 82 11.66 10.16 13.15
C TYR A 82 12.34 8.99 13.85
N PHE A 83 12.05 8.73 15.12
CA PHE A 83 12.61 7.59 15.84
C PHE A 83 11.97 6.26 15.43
N THR A 84 10.67 6.25 15.17
CA THR A 84 9.90 5.03 14.83
C THR A 84 9.93 4.70 13.34
N TYR A 85 10.10 5.70 12.46
CA TYR A 85 10.17 5.52 11.02
C TYR A 85 11.33 4.63 10.50
N PRO A 86 12.56 4.63 11.05
CA PRO A 86 13.61 3.74 10.55
C PRO A 86 13.45 2.29 11.03
N ILE A 87 12.56 2.02 11.99
CA ILE A 87 12.38 0.67 12.53
C ILE A 87 11.86 -0.26 11.40
N PRO A 88 12.48 -1.43 11.17
CA PRO A 88 11.98 -2.40 10.22
C PRO A 88 10.66 -2.99 10.76
N LYS A 89 9.52 -2.44 10.35
CA LYS A 89 8.21 -2.83 10.90
C LYS A 89 7.90 -4.31 10.68
N ILE A 90 8.46 -4.91 9.62
CA ILE A 90 8.36 -6.36 9.39
C ILE A 90 8.91 -7.19 10.57
N ALA A 91 9.94 -6.71 11.27
CA ALA A 91 10.50 -7.39 12.43
C ALA A 91 9.57 -7.37 13.66
N LEU A 92 8.56 -6.49 13.65
CA LEU A 92 7.54 -6.44 14.71
C LEU A 92 6.43 -7.48 14.49
N LEU A 93 6.40 -8.17 13.34
CA LEU A 93 5.35 -9.13 13.01
C LEU A 93 5.10 -10.18 14.11
N PRO A 94 6.12 -10.84 14.71
CA PRO A 94 5.89 -11.81 15.78
C PRO A 94 5.27 -11.17 17.03
N ILE A 95 5.68 -9.95 17.37
CA ILE A 95 5.16 -9.22 18.53
C ILE A 95 3.68 -8.91 18.32
N ILE A 96 3.31 -8.46 17.13
CA ILE A 96 1.92 -8.16 16.79
C ILE A 96 1.07 -9.42 16.80
N MET A 97 1.61 -10.55 16.32
CA MET A 97 0.93 -11.83 16.40
C MET A 97 0.71 -12.31 17.84
N LEU A 98 1.68 -12.10 18.73
CA LEU A 98 1.54 -12.44 20.14
C LEU A 98 0.48 -11.58 20.85
N LEU A 99 0.41 -10.28 20.51
CA LEU A 99 -0.51 -9.34 21.16
C LEU A 99 -1.94 -9.40 20.60
N PHE A 100 -2.08 -9.54 19.28
CA PHE A 100 -3.37 -9.43 18.58
C PHE A 100 -3.83 -10.76 17.96
N GLY A 101 -3.09 -11.83 18.20
CA GLY A 101 -3.35 -13.16 17.65
C GLY A 101 -2.97 -13.32 16.19
N LEU A 102 -3.21 -14.52 15.66
CA LEU A 102 -2.92 -14.89 14.28
C LEU A 102 -4.03 -14.48 13.30
N GLY A 103 -5.14 -13.89 13.76
CA GLY A 103 -6.26 -13.52 12.89
C GLY A 103 -6.01 -12.28 12.01
N GLU A 104 -7.11 -11.76 11.46
CA GLU A 104 -7.14 -10.58 10.56
C GLU A 104 -6.54 -9.31 11.18
N ALA A 105 -6.71 -9.12 12.49
CA ALA A 105 -6.25 -7.93 13.20
C ALA A 105 -4.73 -7.72 13.05
N SER A 106 -3.93 -8.78 13.21
CA SER A 106 -2.47 -8.67 13.09
C SER A 106 -2.03 -8.22 11.69
N LYS A 107 -2.71 -8.69 10.64
CA LYS A 107 -2.41 -8.35 9.24
C LYS A 107 -2.75 -6.90 8.96
N LEU A 108 -3.95 -6.47 9.37
CA LEU A 108 -4.38 -5.09 9.21
C LEU A 108 -3.48 -4.11 9.97
N ILE A 109 -3.13 -4.41 11.22
CA ILE A 109 -2.23 -3.57 12.02
C ILE A 109 -0.87 -3.44 11.33
N MET A 110 -0.32 -4.52 10.79
CA MET A 110 0.96 -4.49 10.07
C MET A 110 0.92 -3.60 8.83
N ILE A 111 -0.16 -3.68 8.04
CA ILE A 111 -0.36 -2.82 6.86
C ILE A 111 -0.50 -1.36 7.29
N VAL A 112 -1.28 -1.09 8.34
CA VAL A 112 -1.43 0.28 8.86
C VAL A 112 -0.09 0.81 9.34
N LEU A 113 0.67 0.04 10.12
CA LEU A 113 1.96 0.46 10.67
C LEU A 113 3.02 0.75 9.60
N ILE A 114 3.03 0.04 8.46
CA ILE A 114 3.98 0.36 7.40
C ILE A 114 3.58 1.64 6.65
N VAL A 115 2.29 1.83 6.38
CA VAL A 115 1.81 2.91 5.52
C VAL A 115 1.66 4.22 6.28
N ILE A 116 1.24 4.18 7.55
CA ILE A 116 0.82 5.37 8.30
C ILE A 116 1.91 6.44 8.40
N PHE A 117 3.16 6.05 8.68
CA PHE A 117 4.24 7.03 8.83
C PHE A 117 4.62 7.69 7.51
N GLN A 118 4.59 6.94 6.41
CA GLN A 118 4.83 7.52 5.08
C GLN A 118 3.78 8.59 4.78
N ILE A 119 2.50 8.30 5.04
CA ILE A 119 1.40 9.25 4.88
C ILE A 119 1.61 10.47 5.79
N ILE A 120 1.85 10.28 7.09
CA ILE A 120 2.06 11.38 8.05
C ILE A 120 3.16 12.33 7.59
N ILE A 121 4.33 11.79 7.22
CA ILE A 121 5.49 12.59 6.83
C ILE A 121 5.18 13.38 5.55
N THR A 122 4.68 12.72 4.52
CA THR A 122 4.34 13.39 3.24
C THR A 122 3.22 14.42 3.41
N SER A 123 2.18 14.13 4.18
CA SER A 123 1.10 15.08 4.48
C SER A 123 1.63 16.29 5.23
N ARG A 124 2.51 16.09 6.23
CA ARG A 124 3.14 17.20 6.97
C ARG A 124 3.96 18.09 6.05
N ASP A 125 4.81 17.47 5.22
CA ASP A 125 5.74 18.20 4.37
C ASP A 125 4.98 18.96 3.26
N ALA A 126 3.89 18.39 2.73
CA ALA A 126 2.99 19.06 1.79
C ALA A 126 2.38 20.35 2.37
N VAL A 127 1.93 20.32 3.64
CA VAL A 127 1.40 21.53 4.30
C VAL A 127 2.49 22.57 4.53
N LYS A 128 3.69 22.15 4.94
CA LYS A 128 4.82 23.05 5.18
C LYS A 128 5.37 23.68 3.90
N ALA A 129 5.16 23.05 2.75
CA ALA A 129 5.56 23.58 1.45
C ALA A 129 4.68 24.75 0.97
N ILE A 130 3.50 24.95 1.57
CA ILE A 130 2.61 26.07 1.22
C ILE A 130 3.25 27.40 1.69
N PRO A 131 3.41 28.41 0.82
CA PRO A 131 4.03 29.69 1.19
C PRO A 131 3.29 30.38 2.33
N GLN A 132 4.04 30.90 3.31
CA GLN A 132 3.47 31.60 4.46
C GLN A 132 2.62 32.82 4.07
N GLU A 133 2.89 33.44 2.92
CA GLU A 133 2.12 34.58 2.41
C GLU A 133 0.66 34.21 2.15
N VAL A 134 0.39 33.00 1.68
CA VAL A 134 -0.98 32.50 1.40
C VAL A 134 -1.78 32.45 2.70
N PHE A 135 -1.18 31.94 3.77
CA PHE A 135 -1.81 31.91 5.10
C PHE A 135 -2.06 33.32 5.66
N ARG A 136 -1.10 34.24 5.52
CA ARG A 136 -1.21 35.62 6.02
C ARG A 136 -2.29 36.41 5.27
N SER A 137 -2.36 36.27 3.94
CA SER A 137 -3.35 36.95 3.10
C SER A 137 -4.78 36.59 3.51
N LEU A 138 -5.07 35.30 3.69
CA LEU A 138 -6.40 34.85 4.09
C LEU A 138 -6.74 35.18 5.54
N GLN A 139 -5.76 35.18 6.45
CA GLN A 139 -5.97 35.68 7.82
C GLN A 139 -6.35 37.16 7.84
N SER A 140 -5.74 38.00 6.99
CA SER A 140 -6.12 39.41 6.86
C SER A 140 -7.54 39.60 6.32
N LEU A 141 -8.05 38.66 5.53
CA LEU A 141 -9.45 38.62 5.07
C LEU A 141 -10.42 38.06 6.11
N GLY A 142 -9.95 37.72 7.32
CA GLY A 142 -10.80 37.19 8.40
C GLY A 142 -11.07 35.68 8.30
N ALA A 143 -10.31 34.94 7.48
CA ALA A 143 -10.48 33.49 7.36
C ALA A 143 -10.17 32.77 8.68
N GLY A 144 -11.19 32.15 9.26
CA GLY A 144 -11.02 31.27 10.43
C GLY A 144 -10.25 29.98 10.11
N LYS A 145 -9.84 29.25 11.15
CA LYS A 145 -9.09 27.98 11.02
C LYS A 145 -9.78 26.96 10.10
N ARG A 146 -11.11 26.87 10.15
CA ARG A 146 -11.87 25.93 9.31
C ARG A 146 -11.67 26.19 7.82
N HIS A 147 -11.76 27.46 7.39
CA HIS A 147 -11.53 27.88 6.00
C HIS A 147 -10.09 27.58 5.58
N MET A 148 -9.13 27.79 6.48
CA MET A 148 -7.72 27.45 6.23
C MET A 148 -7.54 25.97 5.84
N PHE A 149 -8.19 25.07 6.58
CA PHE A 149 -8.10 23.63 6.31
C PHE A 149 -8.85 23.23 5.03
N THR A 150 -10.08 23.70 4.83
CA THR A 150 -10.93 23.24 3.73
C THR A 150 -10.60 23.87 2.38
N GLU A 151 -10.11 25.12 2.35
CA GLU A 151 -9.91 25.87 1.10
C GLU A 151 -8.44 25.96 0.67
N ILE A 152 -7.49 25.78 1.59
CA ILE A 152 -6.06 25.85 1.26
C ILE A 152 -5.39 24.50 1.50
N ILE A 153 -5.36 24.05 2.76
CA ILE A 153 -4.51 22.92 3.16
C ILE A 153 -4.93 21.65 2.43
N ILE A 154 -6.23 21.32 2.48
CA ILE A 154 -6.78 20.12 1.83
C ILE A 154 -6.56 20.20 0.31
N PRO A 155 -6.99 21.25 -0.42
CA PRO A 155 -6.81 21.30 -1.87
C PRO A 155 -5.34 21.31 -2.31
N ALA A 156 -4.49 22.12 -1.67
CA ALA A 156 -3.08 22.25 -2.05
C ALA A 156 -2.27 20.98 -1.76
N SER A 157 -2.61 20.25 -0.69
CA SER A 157 -1.85 19.07 -0.26
C SER A 157 -2.40 17.74 -0.83
N MET A 158 -3.63 17.73 -1.35
CA MET A 158 -4.30 16.49 -1.79
C MET A 158 -3.49 15.72 -2.84
N GLY A 159 -2.88 16.43 -3.80
CA GLY A 159 -2.06 15.81 -4.84
C GLY A 159 -0.91 14.99 -4.24
N GLU A 160 -0.14 15.58 -3.32
CA GLU A 160 0.98 14.89 -2.67
C GLU A 160 0.54 13.74 -1.76
N VAL A 161 -0.61 13.89 -1.08
CA VAL A 161 -1.20 12.80 -0.30
C VAL A 161 -1.56 11.61 -1.18
N LEU A 162 -2.13 11.85 -2.36
CA LEU A 162 -2.47 10.78 -3.32
C LEU A 162 -1.21 10.15 -3.92
N THR A 163 -0.20 10.95 -4.28
CA THR A 163 1.12 10.44 -4.69
C THR A 163 1.73 9.54 -3.61
N SER A 164 1.65 9.94 -2.34
CA SER A 164 2.16 9.17 -1.20
C SER A 164 1.37 7.87 -0.98
N ALA A 165 0.04 7.92 -1.04
CA ALA A 165 -0.80 6.73 -0.95
C ALA A 165 -0.48 5.73 -2.06
N ARG A 166 -0.21 6.20 -3.28
CA ARG A 166 0.25 5.36 -4.39
C ARG A 166 1.58 4.68 -4.08
N LEU A 167 2.58 5.41 -3.60
CA LEU A 167 3.87 4.82 -3.24
C LEU A 167 3.73 3.81 -2.09
N ALA A 168 2.86 4.11 -1.13
CA ALA A 168 2.59 3.24 0.00
C ALA A 168 1.83 1.96 -0.38
N LEU A 169 1.05 1.95 -1.48
CA LEU A 169 0.43 0.72 -1.98
C LEU A 169 1.46 -0.34 -2.36
N GLY A 170 2.57 0.05 -3.00
CA GLY A 170 3.62 -0.89 -3.39
C GLY A 170 4.29 -1.58 -2.19
N THR A 171 4.57 -0.79 -1.14
CA THR A 171 5.13 -1.32 0.11
C THR A 171 4.10 -2.15 0.89
N ALA A 172 2.83 -1.72 0.87
CA ALA A 172 1.72 -2.47 1.49
C ALA A 172 1.51 -3.84 0.86
N ILE A 173 1.53 -3.96 -0.47
CA ILE A 173 1.40 -5.25 -1.17
C ILE A 173 2.57 -6.18 -0.81
N SER A 174 3.79 -5.64 -0.80
CA SER A 174 4.99 -6.41 -0.46
C SER A 174 4.91 -6.96 0.95
N ILE A 175 4.44 -6.16 1.92
CA ILE A 175 4.29 -6.61 3.31
C ILE A 175 3.08 -7.50 3.49
N LEU A 176 1.97 -7.24 2.80
CA LEU A 176 0.80 -8.10 2.82
C LEU A 176 1.23 -9.55 2.52
N PHE A 177 1.99 -9.77 1.45
CA PHE A 177 2.52 -11.10 1.09
C PHE A 177 3.20 -11.81 2.29
N PHE A 178 4.09 -11.11 2.98
CA PHE A 178 4.75 -11.66 4.16
C PHE A 178 3.79 -11.92 5.31
N THR A 179 2.88 -10.98 5.60
CA THR A 179 1.93 -11.14 6.72
C THR A 179 0.92 -12.25 6.49
N GLU A 180 0.56 -12.51 5.23
CA GLU A 180 -0.32 -13.60 4.82
C GLU A 180 0.37 -14.96 4.76
N THR A 181 1.70 -15.01 4.87
CA THR A 181 2.42 -16.28 4.96
C THR A 181 2.23 -16.95 6.33
N PHE A 182 1.84 -16.19 7.35
CA PHE A 182 1.83 -16.67 8.74
C PHE A 182 0.42 -16.66 9.36
N GLY A 183 -0.03 -17.83 9.79
CA GLY A 183 -1.23 -17.98 10.63
C GLY A 183 -2.52 -17.52 9.95
N THR A 184 -2.67 -17.74 8.65
CA THR A 184 -3.93 -17.50 7.93
C THR A 184 -4.21 -18.64 6.96
N GLU A 185 -5.48 -18.83 6.65
CA GLU A 185 -5.96 -19.81 5.67
C GLU A 185 -6.36 -19.15 4.35
N PHE A 186 -6.41 -17.81 4.32
CA PHE A 186 -6.88 -17.03 3.17
C PHE A 186 -5.92 -15.87 2.86
N GLY A 187 -5.84 -15.51 1.57
CA GLY A 187 -4.91 -14.49 1.06
C GLY A 187 -3.97 -15.03 -0.01
N MET A 188 -3.53 -14.15 -0.90
CA MET A 188 -2.63 -14.43 -2.01
C MET A 188 -1.23 -14.82 -1.53
N GLY A 189 -0.73 -14.21 -0.46
CA GLY A 189 0.55 -14.59 0.13
C GLY A 189 0.54 -16.02 0.67
N TYR A 190 -0.54 -16.41 1.34
CA TYR A 190 -0.78 -17.79 1.75
C TYR A 190 -0.80 -18.74 0.54
N PHE A 191 -1.62 -18.43 -0.47
CA PHE A 191 -1.78 -19.28 -1.65
C PHE A 191 -0.45 -19.51 -2.40
N ILE A 192 0.34 -18.46 -2.58
CA ILE A 192 1.65 -18.55 -3.25
C ILE A 192 2.61 -19.42 -2.44
N MET A 193 2.68 -19.22 -1.12
CA MET A 193 3.58 -20.00 -0.27
C MET A 193 3.16 -21.46 -0.14
N ASP A 194 1.87 -21.71 -0.06
CA ASP A 194 1.28 -23.03 -0.04
C ASP A 194 1.55 -23.80 -1.35
N ALA A 195 1.39 -23.15 -2.51
CA ALA A 195 1.77 -23.71 -3.81
C ALA A 195 3.29 -23.98 -3.91
N TRP A 196 4.12 -23.08 -3.37
CA TRP A 196 5.57 -23.25 -3.31
C TRP A 196 5.97 -24.45 -2.46
N MET A 197 5.39 -24.61 -1.26
CA MET A 197 5.64 -25.76 -0.38
C MET A 197 5.22 -27.09 -1.01
N ARG A 198 4.17 -27.09 -1.84
CA ARG A 198 3.76 -28.26 -2.64
C ARG A 198 4.59 -28.49 -3.90
N VAL A 199 5.57 -27.62 -4.19
CA VAL A 199 6.35 -27.67 -5.43
C VAL A 199 5.46 -27.53 -6.69
N ASN A 200 4.25 -26.96 -6.54
CA ASN A 200 3.37 -26.68 -7.66
C ASN A 200 3.68 -25.28 -8.22
N TYR A 201 4.66 -25.24 -9.12
CA TYR A 201 5.11 -23.99 -9.73
C TYR A 201 4.05 -23.36 -10.64
N LEU A 202 3.15 -24.12 -11.26
CA LEU A 202 2.08 -23.54 -12.09
C LEU A 202 1.11 -22.70 -11.25
N ASP A 203 0.69 -23.22 -10.09
CA ASP A 203 -0.17 -22.49 -9.16
C ASP A 203 0.59 -21.31 -8.54
N MET A 204 1.85 -21.51 -8.15
CA MET A 204 2.68 -20.47 -7.56
C MET A 204 2.83 -19.25 -8.49
N TYR A 205 3.22 -19.47 -9.75
CA TYR A 205 3.34 -18.40 -10.74
C TYR A 205 1.97 -17.79 -11.09
N GLY A 206 0.91 -18.61 -11.14
CA GLY A 206 -0.46 -18.11 -11.32
C GLY A 206 -0.87 -17.14 -10.20
N GLY A 207 -0.56 -17.48 -8.95
CA GLY A 207 -0.77 -16.61 -7.79
C GLY A 207 0.03 -15.31 -7.89
N ILE A 208 1.31 -15.39 -8.28
CA ILE A 208 2.17 -14.20 -8.48
C ILE A 208 1.61 -13.28 -9.57
N VAL A 209 1.14 -13.84 -10.69
CA VAL A 209 0.52 -13.07 -11.78
C VAL A 209 -0.75 -12.36 -11.28
N VAL A 210 -1.61 -13.06 -10.55
CA VAL A 210 -2.84 -12.46 -9.99
C VAL A 210 -2.53 -11.37 -8.98
N LEU A 211 -1.59 -11.60 -8.06
CA LEU A 211 -1.17 -10.58 -7.08
C LEU A 211 -0.58 -9.35 -7.78
N SER A 212 0.20 -9.56 -8.84
CA SER A 212 0.78 -8.47 -9.66
C SER A 212 -0.29 -7.68 -10.40
N LEU A 213 -1.29 -8.36 -10.98
CA LEU A 213 -2.43 -7.73 -11.64
C LEU A 213 -3.29 -6.96 -10.64
N MET A 214 -3.55 -7.50 -9.46
CA MET A 214 -4.24 -6.81 -8.37
C MET A 214 -3.51 -5.52 -8.01
N GLY A 215 -2.19 -5.58 -7.82
CA GLY A 215 -1.37 -4.41 -7.58
C GLY A 215 -1.49 -3.38 -8.69
N PHE A 216 -1.31 -3.79 -9.95
CA PHE A 216 -1.44 -2.92 -11.12
C PHE A 216 -2.81 -2.22 -11.20
N VAL A 217 -3.90 -2.95 -10.94
CA VAL A 217 -5.25 -2.38 -10.90
C VAL A 217 -5.38 -1.35 -9.78
N LEU A 218 -4.88 -1.64 -8.58
CA LEU A 218 -4.88 -0.69 -7.46
C LEU A 218 -4.07 0.57 -7.76
N PHE A 219 -2.87 0.43 -8.33
CA PHE A 219 -2.04 1.55 -8.78
C PHE A 219 -2.79 2.41 -9.78
N THR A 220 -3.39 1.79 -10.80
CA THR A 220 -4.13 2.50 -11.85
C THR A 220 -5.34 3.22 -11.27
N MET A 221 -6.07 2.60 -10.33
CA MET A 221 -7.20 3.24 -9.64
C MET A 221 -6.76 4.49 -8.89
N VAL A 222 -5.63 4.43 -8.16
CA VAL A 222 -5.10 5.61 -7.45
C VAL A 222 -4.62 6.67 -8.44
N ASP A 223 -3.96 6.31 -9.53
CA ASP A 223 -3.55 7.25 -10.59
C ASP A 223 -4.75 7.98 -11.22
N MET A 224 -5.85 7.27 -11.47
CA MET A 224 -7.08 7.87 -11.99
C MET A 224 -7.67 8.88 -11.00
N ILE A 225 -7.66 8.56 -9.70
CA ILE A 225 -8.09 9.47 -8.64
C ILE A 225 -7.16 10.69 -8.58
N GLU A 226 -5.85 10.48 -8.58
CA GLU A 226 -4.81 11.52 -8.58
C GLU A 226 -5.00 12.50 -9.74
N ARG A 227 -5.19 12.01 -10.97
CA ARG A 227 -5.40 12.87 -12.15
C ARG A 227 -6.64 13.76 -12.03
N LYS A 228 -7.71 13.27 -11.40
CA LYS A 228 -8.95 14.06 -11.19
C LYS A 228 -8.75 15.19 -10.19
N PHE A 229 -7.95 14.97 -9.13
CA PHE A 229 -7.64 15.99 -8.12
C PHE A 229 -6.50 16.92 -8.54
N SER A 230 -5.53 16.42 -9.31
CA SER A 230 -4.39 17.19 -9.81
C SER A 230 -4.76 18.19 -10.92
N ALA A 231 -5.95 18.08 -11.52
CA ALA A 231 -6.49 19.10 -12.44
C ALA A 231 -6.71 20.48 -11.79
N TRP A 232 -6.52 20.60 -10.47
CA TRP A 232 -6.61 21.83 -9.69
C TRP A 232 -5.24 22.45 -9.34
N ARG A 233 -4.13 21.83 -9.78
CA ARG A 233 -2.80 22.46 -9.79
C ARG A 233 -2.66 23.38 -10.99
#